data_AF-A0A7W5F0I2-F1
#
_entry.id   AF-A0A7W5F0I2-F1
#
_cell.length_a   1.000
_cell.length_b   1.000
_cell.length_c   1.000
_cell.angle_alpha   90.00
_cell.angle_beta   90.00
_cell.angle_gamma   90.00
#
_symmetry.space_group_name_H-M   'P 1'
#
loop_
_entity.id
_entity.type
_entity.pdbx_description
1 polymer ?
#
loop_
_entity_poly.entity_id
_entity_poly.type
_entity_poly.pdbx_seq_one_letter_code
_entity_poly.pdbx_strand_id
1 'polypeptide(L)'
;MRSTWPNGKAAAVVCKPTLMIGVRGSGENPIGPNDPGGAHGLGLPLEAVYEGLPKGTGVYGLPYEARAVPQLFIESVAEAVKGQRSLKLGGPPPKTTKAGASELFKQLRIQTKTCDKKLKKKQKIVLGGYSQGSLVIRLALKQLESEPLILDHIKGIVLFGDPSQDLVTAPALSSDLMSRTMSVCLFGDLICKGPNDKAARKTASACAAESTFGCPHFQYGGKAALDAGTGRTAWKAADYLKSALQRPDIDWRNRVYNLTCDDTAKDPVKVALRNGKGTARGEAIGNYDRWDVQIQRITQGELPRLGKITVVLFYCSPQPSNFFAQELRVYRSSNGSEIARVPHLSGGEWLPPEYQPESVTIRKDRIVADLKFYGPGDPHGSPSRLRHLSWTWDGRQFVTHDAGGESPAPRRIDLSRERITVNGVGPVKLGMSPEDAAKVIGSTIPVESRGLTCVDHTVDGGPAGLLLRFTQDRLVAVGVRPPATEIRTASGVHIGSTRDDVIETYAEEIEATTSVHGGEELVFAPAAPKFAGKVIVFGMVDGAVGLFIAGERDWATLTGPCGGD
;
A
#
# COMPACT_ATOMS: atom_id res chain seq x y z
N MET A 1 21.49 21.59 20.68
CA MET A 1 22.53 20.67 21.22
C MET A 1 22.55 19.41 20.37
N ARG A 2 23.67 19.10 19.69
CA ARG A 2 23.88 17.83 18.98
C ARG A 2 24.19 16.75 20.03
N SER A 3 23.21 15.96 20.46
CA SER A 3 23.46 14.78 21.30
C SER A 3 23.99 13.65 20.41
N THR A 4 25.28 13.40 20.47
CA THR A 4 25.87 12.16 19.97
C THR A 4 25.31 10.99 20.77
N TRP A 5 24.74 10.02 20.07
CA TRP A 5 24.32 8.76 20.65
C TRP A 5 25.53 8.03 21.25
N PRO A 6 25.46 7.45 22.45
CA PRO A 6 26.59 6.71 22.99
C PRO A 6 26.82 5.47 22.13
N ASN A 7 27.98 5.40 21.49
CA ASN A 7 28.47 4.17 20.89
C ASN A 7 28.59 3.09 21.98
N GLY A 8 27.89 1.96 21.80
CA GLY A 8 28.54 0.67 22.04
C GLY A 8 28.28 -0.09 23.35
N LYS A 9 27.07 -0.12 23.91
CA LYS A 9 26.66 -1.35 24.61
C LYS A 9 26.11 -2.31 23.55
N ALA A 10 26.76 -3.48 23.39
CA ALA A 10 26.32 -4.51 22.47
C ALA A 10 24.82 -4.78 22.69
N ALA A 11 24.05 -4.83 21.59
CA ALA A 11 22.62 -5.07 21.66
C ALA A 11 22.36 -6.35 22.45
N ALA A 12 21.58 -6.26 23.52
CA ALA A 12 21.29 -7.43 24.36
C ALA A 12 20.59 -8.49 23.52
N VAL A 13 21.21 -9.68 23.42
CA VAL A 13 20.65 -10.84 22.71
C VAL A 13 19.80 -11.64 23.68
N VAL A 14 18.56 -11.95 23.31
CA VAL A 14 17.56 -12.58 24.18
C VAL A 14 17.15 -13.90 23.56
N CYS A 15 17.89 -14.97 23.87
CA CYS A 15 17.61 -16.30 23.32
C CYS A 15 16.62 -17.07 24.18
N LYS A 16 15.34 -16.75 23.99
CA LYS A 16 14.20 -17.55 24.45
C LYS A 16 13.51 -18.21 23.25
N PRO A 17 12.85 -19.38 23.39
CA PRO A 17 12.14 -20.02 22.28
C PRO A 17 11.16 -19.09 21.55
N THR A 18 10.58 -18.16 22.31
CA THR A 18 9.73 -17.08 21.81
C THR A 18 10.28 -15.75 22.31
N LEU A 19 10.29 -14.74 21.43
CA LEU A 19 10.74 -13.38 21.72
C LEU A 19 9.69 -12.39 21.21
N MET A 20 9.26 -11.47 22.06
CA MET A 20 8.59 -10.25 21.64
C MET A 20 9.61 -9.13 21.48
N ILE A 21 9.62 -8.49 20.31
CA ILE A 21 10.32 -7.22 20.11
C ILE A 21 9.27 -6.11 20.06
N GLY A 22 9.28 -5.22 21.05
CA GLY A 22 8.41 -4.07 21.08
C GLY A 22 9.11 -2.82 20.60
N VAL A 23 8.40 -2.03 19.81
CA VAL A 23 8.85 -0.73 19.31
C VAL A 23 7.84 0.31 19.76
N ARG A 24 8.25 1.06 20.79
CA ARG A 24 7.41 2.07 21.42
C ARG A 24 7.11 3.26 20.50
N GLY A 25 6.13 4.05 20.89
CA GLY A 25 5.72 5.27 20.21
C GLY A 25 6.55 6.50 20.60
N SER A 26 6.25 7.60 19.93
CA SER A 26 6.87 8.90 20.18
C SER A 26 6.65 9.38 21.62
N GLY A 27 7.70 9.85 22.28
CA GLY A 27 7.64 10.41 23.64
C GLY A 27 7.52 9.38 24.76
N GLU A 28 7.51 8.08 24.44
CA GLU A 28 7.48 7.04 25.46
C GLU A 28 8.87 6.75 26.04
N ASN A 29 8.92 6.53 27.35
CA ASN A 29 10.15 6.15 28.05
C ASN A 29 10.49 4.67 27.81
N PRO A 30 11.79 4.31 27.68
CA PRO A 30 12.96 5.17 27.78
C PRO A 30 13.09 6.20 26.65
N ILE A 31 13.41 7.46 26.89
CA ILE A 31 13.90 8.34 25.81
C ILE A 31 15.41 8.09 25.64
N GLY A 32 15.76 6.95 25.04
CA GLY A 32 17.14 6.54 24.79
C GLY A 32 17.71 5.58 25.85
N PRO A 33 19.01 5.22 25.74
CA PRO A 33 19.60 4.11 26.50
C PRO A 33 19.79 4.37 28.00
N ASN A 34 19.55 5.59 28.49
CA ASN A 34 19.83 6.01 29.87
C ASN A 34 18.56 6.31 30.69
N ASP A 35 17.37 6.10 30.12
CA ASP A 35 16.10 6.28 30.82
C ASP A 35 15.59 4.87 31.19
N PRO A 36 15.25 4.59 32.46
CA PRO A 36 14.88 3.24 32.87
C PRO A 36 13.59 2.73 32.21
N GLY A 37 12.69 3.61 31.74
CA GLY A 37 11.40 3.22 31.14
C GLY A 37 10.58 2.20 31.95
N GLY A 38 9.48 1.69 31.40
CA GLY A 38 8.82 0.51 31.98
C GLY A 38 9.79 -0.68 32.04
N ALA A 39 9.49 -1.71 32.84
CA ALA A 39 10.42 -2.83 33.15
C ALA A 39 11.11 -3.48 31.94
N HIS A 40 10.51 -3.37 30.74
CA HIS A 40 11.00 -3.95 29.50
C HIS A 40 11.25 -2.96 28.35
N GLY A 41 11.03 -1.66 28.57
CA GLY A 41 11.21 -0.61 27.57
C GLY A 41 10.25 -0.66 26.39
N LEU A 42 9.08 -1.30 26.55
CA LEU A 42 8.09 -1.51 25.49
C LEU A 42 7.16 -0.31 25.26
N GLY A 43 6.91 0.52 26.28
CA GLY A 43 5.84 1.52 26.26
C GLY A 43 4.44 0.89 26.40
N LEU A 44 3.41 1.74 26.54
CA LEU A 44 2.01 1.34 26.49
C LEU A 44 1.50 1.56 25.05
N PRO A 45 0.84 0.59 24.40
CA PRO A 45 0.12 -0.57 24.93
C PRO A 45 0.92 -1.88 24.96
N LEU A 46 2.17 -1.87 24.53
CA LEU A 46 2.92 -3.09 24.25
C LEU A 46 3.26 -3.89 25.50
N GLU A 47 3.39 -3.25 26.66
CA GLU A 47 3.54 -3.93 27.95
C GLU A 47 2.35 -4.86 28.23
N ALA A 48 1.11 -4.38 28.06
CA ALA A 48 -0.10 -5.19 28.25
C ALA A 48 -0.21 -6.34 27.24
N VAL A 49 0.28 -6.13 26.00
CA VAL A 49 0.37 -7.20 25.01
C VAL A 49 1.34 -8.28 25.49
N TYR A 50 2.51 -7.88 25.99
CA TYR A 50 3.52 -8.80 26.50
C TYR A 50 3.04 -9.60 27.71
N GLU A 51 2.39 -8.94 28.68
CA GLU A 51 1.77 -9.61 29.84
C GLU A 51 0.76 -10.68 29.42
N GLY A 52 0.10 -10.46 28.29
CA GLY A 52 -0.81 -11.43 27.71
C GLY A 52 -0.10 -12.64 27.10
N LEU A 53 1.17 -12.58 26.69
CA LEU A 53 1.84 -13.67 25.97
C LEU A 53 2.16 -14.90 26.85
N PRO A 54 2.48 -16.07 26.24
CA PRO A 54 2.80 -17.28 27.02
C PRO A 54 3.98 -17.04 27.98
N LYS A 55 3.87 -17.60 29.19
CA LYS A 55 4.95 -17.55 30.19
C LYS A 55 6.27 -18.06 29.59
N GLY A 56 7.37 -17.35 29.88
CA GLY A 56 8.69 -17.68 29.35
C GLY A 56 9.01 -17.06 27.98
N THR A 57 8.07 -16.29 27.40
CA THR A 57 8.37 -15.40 26.27
C THR A 57 9.45 -14.39 26.69
N GLY A 58 10.52 -14.30 25.93
CA GLY A 58 11.51 -13.24 26.10
C GLY A 58 10.96 -11.91 25.59
N VAL A 59 11.53 -10.81 26.06
CA VAL A 59 11.11 -9.46 25.69
C VAL A 59 12.33 -8.60 25.37
N TYR A 60 12.20 -7.77 24.34
CA TYR A 60 13.20 -6.80 23.95
C TYR A 60 12.51 -5.51 23.48
N GLY A 61 12.56 -4.45 24.29
CA GLY A 61 12.18 -3.12 23.87
C GLY A 61 13.28 -2.50 23.01
N LEU A 62 12.94 -2.03 21.81
CA LEU A 62 13.91 -1.47 20.87
C LEU A 62 14.48 -0.15 21.41
N PRO A 63 15.80 -0.05 21.68
CA PRO A 63 16.40 1.17 22.17
C PRO A 63 16.62 2.13 21.01
N TYR A 64 15.61 2.95 20.70
CA TYR A 64 15.75 4.03 19.73
C TYR A 64 15.43 5.41 20.35
N GLU A 65 15.48 6.53 19.60
CA GLU A 65 15.27 7.86 20.23
C GLU A 65 13.81 8.07 20.65
N ALA A 66 12.89 7.54 19.84
CA ALA A 66 11.45 7.75 19.96
C ALA A 66 11.04 9.21 20.22
N ARG A 67 11.81 10.21 19.75
CA ARG A 67 11.42 11.61 20.01
C ARG A 67 10.13 11.94 19.29
N ALA A 68 9.17 12.45 20.05
CA ALA A 68 8.06 13.20 19.49
C ALA A 68 8.62 14.40 18.73
N VAL A 69 8.05 14.71 17.57
CA VAL A 69 8.35 15.96 16.86
C VAL A 69 7.42 17.01 17.47
N PRO A 70 7.86 17.81 18.46
CA PRO A 70 6.95 18.33 19.50
C PRO A 70 6.05 19.48 19.04
N GLN A 71 6.46 20.26 18.04
CA GLN A 71 5.82 21.55 17.75
C GLN A 71 4.84 21.45 16.56
N LEU A 72 5.33 20.98 15.40
CA LEU A 72 4.55 20.99 14.16
C LEU A 72 3.38 20.00 14.17
N PHE A 73 3.46 18.89 14.90
CA PHE A 73 2.42 17.86 14.86
C PHE A 73 1.19 18.23 15.70
N ILE A 74 1.39 18.75 16.91
CA ILE A 74 0.29 19.17 17.79
C ILE A 74 -0.34 20.46 17.26
N GLU A 75 0.45 21.42 16.78
CA GLU A 75 -0.05 22.65 16.16
C GLU A 75 -0.80 22.34 14.86
N SER A 76 -0.30 21.45 14.01
CA SER A 76 -1.02 21.07 12.78
C SER A 76 -2.30 20.28 13.07
N VAL A 77 -2.33 19.41 14.09
CA VAL A 77 -3.57 18.75 14.54
C VAL A 77 -4.54 19.77 15.10
N ALA A 78 -4.10 20.69 15.97
CA ALA A 78 -4.95 21.74 16.52
C ALA A 78 -5.50 22.70 15.44
N GLU A 79 -4.68 23.09 14.47
CA GLU A 79 -5.09 23.92 13.32
C GLU A 79 -6.00 23.16 12.35
N ALA A 80 -5.78 21.85 12.15
CA ALA A 80 -6.65 21.00 11.33
C ALA A 80 -8.02 20.77 11.97
N VAL A 81 -8.08 20.65 13.29
CA VAL A 81 -9.33 20.56 14.06
C VAL A 81 -10.10 21.87 14.02
N LYS A 82 -9.41 23.01 14.02
CA LYS A 82 -10.02 24.34 13.84
C LYS A 82 -10.42 24.64 12.38
N GLY A 83 -10.17 23.71 11.45
CA GLY A 83 -10.43 23.92 10.02
C GLY A 83 -9.53 24.98 9.36
N GLN A 84 -8.47 25.42 10.04
CA GLN A 84 -7.60 26.52 9.63
C GLN A 84 -6.45 26.05 8.72
N ARG A 85 -6.02 24.78 8.80
CA ARG A 85 -5.05 24.19 7.86
C ARG A 85 -5.38 22.73 7.54
N SER A 86 -5.04 22.27 6.32
CA SER A 86 -5.01 20.84 6.03
C SER A 86 -3.83 20.21 6.76
N LEU A 87 -4.07 19.12 7.50
CA LEU A 87 -3.02 18.36 8.18
C LEU A 87 -2.07 17.76 7.13
N LYS A 88 -0.97 18.45 6.80
CA LYS A 88 0.08 17.90 5.92
C LYS A 88 0.95 16.93 6.73
N LEU A 89 0.45 15.71 6.95
CA LEU A 89 1.26 14.61 7.46
C LEU A 89 2.31 14.13 6.44
N GLY A 90 2.24 14.55 5.17
CA GLY A 90 3.04 14.07 4.03
C GLY A 90 4.55 14.36 4.03
N GLY A 91 5.18 14.58 5.20
CA GLY A 91 6.63 14.66 5.31
C GLY A 91 7.31 13.29 5.25
N PRO A 92 8.63 13.23 4.95
CA PRO A 92 9.40 12.01 5.13
C PRO A 92 9.34 11.55 6.59
N PRO A 93 9.50 10.24 6.88
CA PRO A 93 9.47 9.74 8.25
C PRO A 93 10.49 10.51 9.11
N PRO A 94 10.17 10.86 10.36
CA PRO A 94 11.10 11.52 11.26
C PRO A 94 12.47 10.81 11.26
N LYS A 95 13.57 11.57 11.40
CA LYS A 95 14.93 11.00 11.43
C LYS A 95 15.05 9.88 12.49
N THR A 96 14.36 10.05 13.62
CA THR A 96 14.26 9.05 14.70
C THR A 96 13.57 7.76 14.26
N THR A 97 12.58 7.83 13.36
CA THR A 97 11.90 6.67 12.77
C THR A 97 12.83 5.89 11.86
N LYS A 98 13.58 6.56 10.98
CA LYS A 98 14.57 5.89 10.12
C LYS A 98 15.68 5.22 10.95
N ALA A 99 16.19 5.92 11.97
CA ALA A 99 17.18 5.37 12.90
C ALA A 99 16.65 4.14 13.65
N GLY A 100 15.41 4.21 14.16
CA GLY A 100 14.74 3.07 14.78
C GLY A 100 14.59 1.89 13.82
N ALA A 101 14.23 2.14 12.56
CA ALA A 101 14.10 1.08 11.55
C ALA A 101 15.43 0.38 11.28
N SER A 102 16.51 1.14 11.14
CA SER A 102 17.86 0.58 10.99
C SER A 102 18.29 -0.21 12.23
N GLU A 103 17.93 0.22 13.44
CA GLU A 103 18.25 -0.52 14.66
C GLU A 103 17.45 -1.82 14.77
N LEU A 104 16.15 -1.79 14.46
CA LEU A 104 15.32 -3.00 14.44
C LEU A 104 15.82 -4.00 13.40
N PHE A 105 16.19 -3.53 12.20
CA PHE A 105 16.79 -4.34 11.14
C PHE A 105 18.05 -5.07 11.65
N LYS A 106 18.99 -4.33 12.25
CA LYS A 106 20.22 -4.91 12.84
C LYS A 106 19.90 -5.92 13.93
N GLN A 107 18.98 -5.57 14.82
CA GLN A 107 18.64 -6.41 15.96
C GLN A 107 17.99 -7.73 15.53
N LEU A 108 17.11 -7.70 14.54
CA LEU A 108 16.52 -8.92 13.98
C LEU A 108 17.62 -9.84 13.42
N ARG A 109 18.59 -9.31 12.68
CA ARG A 109 19.73 -10.10 12.17
C ARG A 109 20.58 -10.70 13.27
N ILE A 110 20.87 -9.94 14.32
CA ILE A 110 21.68 -10.39 15.46
C ILE A 110 20.94 -11.50 16.24
N GLN A 111 19.65 -11.30 16.54
CA GLN A 111 18.85 -12.25 17.30
C GLN A 111 18.70 -13.58 16.55
N THR A 112 18.29 -13.56 15.29
CA THR A 112 18.06 -14.80 14.51
C THR A 112 19.36 -15.60 14.35
N LYS A 113 20.45 -14.95 13.94
CA LYS A 113 21.75 -15.61 13.76
C LYS A 113 22.29 -16.20 15.06
N THR A 114 22.17 -15.48 16.17
CA THR A 114 22.76 -15.91 17.45
C THR A 114 21.90 -16.95 18.15
N CYS A 115 20.58 -16.73 18.19
CA CYS A 115 19.68 -17.53 19.00
C CYS A 115 19.32 -18.85 18.35
N ASP A 116 19.32 -18.98 17.02
CA ASP A 116 19.08 -20.28 16.40
C ASP A 116 20.16 -21.30 16.75
N LYS A 117 21.42 -20.86 16.73
CA LYS A 117 22.55 -21.68 17.17
C LYS A 117 22.43 -22.06 18.65
N LYS A 118 22.08 -21.09 19.50
CA LYS A 118 21.99 -21.31 20.95
C LYS A 118 20.80 -22.18 21.35
N LEU A 119 19.65 -21.99 20.72
CA LEU A 119 18.42 -22.74 20.98
C LEU A 119 18.37 -24.09 20.27
N LYS A 120 19.28 -24.33 19.30
CA LYS A 120 19.26 -25.48 18.38
C LYS A 120 17.94 -25.63 17.62
N LYS A 121 17.21 -24.52 17.44
CA LYS A 121 15.94 -24.42 16.73
C LYS A 121 15.65 -22.97 16.42
N LYS A 122 14.77 -22.74 15.44
CA LYS A 122 14.34 -21.40 15.03
C LYS A 122 13.69 -20.64 16.20
N GLN A 123 14.21 -19.48 16.55
CA GLN A 123 13.55 -18.58 17.50
C GLN A 123 12.27 -18.00 16.88
N LYS A 124 11.13 -18.12 17.58
CA LYS A 124 9.88 -17.49 17.14
C LYS A 124 9.83 -16.04 17.61
N ILE A 125 9.68 -15.10 16.70
CA ILE A 125 9.64 -13.66 16.99
C ILE A 125 8.24 -13.13 16.72
N VAL A 126 7.72 -12.31 17.63
CA VAL A 126 6.54 -11.46 17.40
C VAL A 126 6.94 -10.00 17.55
N LEU A 127 6.35 -9.15 16.71
CA LEU A 127 6.63 -7.71 16.71
C LEU A 127 5.40 -6.95 17.20
N GLY A 128 5.63 -5.95 18.06
CA GLY A 128 4.62 -4.99 18.47
C GLY A 128 5.10 -3.57 18.21
N GLY A 129 4.31 -2.77 17.50
CA GLY A 129 4.61 -1.36 17.25
C GLY A 129 3.46 -0.49 17.72
N TYR A 130 3.78 0.70 18.22
CA TYR A 130 2.77 1.71 18.55
C TYR A 130 3.15 3.07 17.97
N SER A 131 2.20 3.74 17.32
CA SER A 131 2.38 5.08 16.75
C SER A 131 3.61 5.13 15.83
N GLN A 132 4.61 5.95 16.14
CA GLN A 132 5.89 5.97 15.43
C GLN A 132 6.60 4.59 15.35
N GLY A 133 6.48 3.76 16.39
CA GLY A 133 7.04 2.42 16.41
C GLY A 133 6.41 1.47 15.38
N SER A 134 5.14 1.69 15.01
CA SER A 134 4.50 0.95 13.91
C SER A 134 5.17 1.25 12.57
N LEU A 135 5.56 2.50 12.31
CA LEU A 135 6.31 2.87 11.10
C LEU A 135 7.73 2.31 11.11
N VAL A 136 8.39 2.32 12.27
CA VAL A 136 9.72 1.72 12.44
C VAL A 136 9.69 0.26 12.00
N ILE A 137 8.68 -0.51 12.43
CA ILE A 137 8.50 -1.90 12.00
C ILE A 137 8.33 -1.99 10.50
N ARG A 138 7.43 -1.21 9.89
CA ARG A 138 7.21 -1.24 8.44
C ARG A 138 8.48 -0.99 7.64
N LEU A 139 9.23 0.05 8.01
CA LEU A 139 10.48 0.42 7.34
C LEU A 139 11.57 -0.65 7.50
N ALA A 140 11.68 -1.26 8.69
CA ALA A 140 12.65 -2.33 8.93
C ALA A 140 12.31 -3.61 8.16
N LEU A 141 11.02 -3.98 8.14
CA LEU A 141 10.55 -5.16 7.41
C LEU A 141 10.69 -5.01 5.91
N LYS A 142 10.47 -3.80 5.37
CA LYS A 142 10.71 -3.51 3.96
C LYS A 142 12.17 -3.75 3.57
N GLN A 143 13.11 -3.38 4.44
CA GLN A 143 14.54 -3.65 4.24
C GLN A 143 14.88 -5.14 4.30
N LEU A 144 14.11 -5.95 5.05
CA LEU A 144 14.30 -7.40 5.19
C LEU A 144 13.63 -8.24 4.11
N GLU A 145 12.91 -7.66 3.14
CA GLU A 145 12.26 -8.43 2.07
C GLU A 145 13.24 -9.26 1.24
N SER A 146 14.51 -8.84 1.17
CA SER A 146 15.60 -9.58 0.54
C SER A 146 16.21 -10.69 1.43
N GLU A 147 15.82 -10.78 2.70
CA GLU A 147 16.33 -11.74 3.71
C GLU A 147 15.21 -12.67 4.23
N PRO A 148 14.62 -13.55 3.37
CA PRO A 148 13.44 -14.35 3.71
C PRO A 148 13.66 -15.27 4.92
N LEU A 149 14.88 -15.77 5.11
CA LEU A 149 15.22 -16.63 6.26
C LEU A 149 14.99 -15.93 7.60
N ILE A 150 15.17 -14.61 7.67
CA ILE A 150 14.91 -13.79 8.87
C ILE A 150 13.42 -13.54 9.03
N LEU A 151 12.73 -13.22 7.94
CA LEU A 151 11.27 -13.00 7.96
C LEU A 151 10.50 -14.24 8.45
N ASP A 152 11.01 -15.44 8.19
CA ASP A 152 10.42 -16.68 8.69
C ASP A 152 10.40 -16.82 10.22
N HIS A 153 11.25 -16.08 10.95
CA HIS A 153 11.16 -16.04 12.40
C HIS A 153 9.94 -15.28 12.87
N ILE A 154 9.46 -14.33 12.07
CA ILE A 154 8.38 -13.41 12.42
C ILE A 154 7.04 -14.14 12.26
N LYS A 155 6.44 -14.50 13.39
CA LYS A 155 5.18 -15.26 13.43
C LYS A 155 3.96 -14.36 13.41
N GLY A 156 4.06 -13.17 14.00
CA GLY A 156 2.97 -12.21 14.07
C GLY A 156 3.46 -10.80 14.34
N ILE A 157 2.71 -9.83 13.83
CA ILE A 157 2.98 -8.41 13.95
C ILE A 157 1.68 -7.75 14.43
N VAL A 158 1.77 -6.87 15.43
CA VAL A 158 0.66 -6.01 15.87
C VAL A 158 1.08 -4.56 15.77
N LEU A 159 0.27 -3.73 15.13
CA LEU A 159 0.55 -2.30 14.90
C LEU A 159 -0.59 -1.48 15.49
N PHE A 160 -0.32 -0.74 16.56
CA PHE A 160 -1.28 0.15 17.20
C PHE A 160 -1.12 1.58 16.70
N GLY A 161 -2.22 2.29 16.42
CA GLY A 161 -2.18 3.69 16.01
C GLY A 161 -1.25 3.93 14.82
N ASP A 162 -1.21 2.99 13.86
CA ASP A 162 -0.28 2.98 12.73
C ASP A 162 -0.56 4.12 11.75
N PRO A 163 0.33 5.12 11.59
CA PRO A 163 0.08 6.27 10.73
C PRO A 163 0.35 6.00 9.24
N SER A 164 0.55 4.75 8.84
CA SER A 164 0.85 4.42 7.45
C SER A 164 -0.28 4.71 6.47
N GLN A 165 -1.52 4.91 6.93
CA GLN A 165 -2.64 5.24 6.03
C GLN A 165 -2.57 6.68 5.49
N ASP A 166 -1.87 7.58 6.20
CA ASP A 166 -1.80 9.01 5.85
C ASP A 166 -0.40 9.48 5.45
N LEU A 167 0.61 8.64 5.70
CA LEU A 167 1.97 8.89 5.26
C LEU A 167 2.16 8.29 3.88
N VAL A 168 2.14 9.16 2.86
CA VAL A 168 2.50 8.86 1.46
C VAL A 168 3.82 8.07 1.35
N THR A 169 4.70 8.19 2.35
CA THR A 169 6.04 7.59 2.38
C THR A 169 6.17 6.32 3.21
N ALA A 170 5.11 5.84 3.88
CA ALA A 170 5.19 4.60 4.64
C ALA A 170 5.13 3.39 3.68
N PRO A 171 6.14 2.51 3.66
CA PRO A 171 6.13 1.40 2.72
C PRO A 171 5.00 0.41 3.04
N ALA A 172 4.29 -0.01 2.01
CA ALA A 172 3.43 -1.19 2.08
C ALA A 172 4.29 -2.42 2.42
N LEU A 173 3.81 -3.23 3.36
CA LEU A 173 4.42 -4.52 3.64
C LEU A 173 4.10 -5.49 2.50
N SER A 174 5.01 -6.41 2.20
CA SER A 174 4.70 -7.54 1.34
C SER A 174 3.46 -8.30 1.83
N SER A 175 2.78 -8.99 0.92
CA SER A 175 1.55 -9.72 1.24
C SER A 175 1.71 -10.82 2.29
N ASP A 176 2.86 -11.51 2.29
CA ASP A 176 3.19 -12.47 3.34
C ASP A 176 3.23 -11.79 4.72
N LEU A 177 3.90 -10.65 4.83
CA LEU A 177 3.98 -9.90 6.08
C LEU A 177 2.63 -9.28 6.48
N MET A 178 1.86 -8.78 5.51
CA MET A 178 0.49 -8.32 5.73
C MET A 178 -0.40 -9.43 6.30
N SER A 179 -0.27 -10.66 5.81
CA SER A 179 -1.04 -11.81 6.32
C SER A 179 -0.71 -12.19 7.78
N ARG A 180 0.45 -11.74 8.27
CA ARG A 180 0.92 -11.91 9.64
C ARG A 180 0.73 -10.65 10.49
N THR A 181 0.11 -9.60 9.94
CA THR A 181 -0.06 -8.30 10.61
C THR A 181 -1.51 -8.06 11.04
N MET A 182 -1.69 -7.65 12.30
CA MET A 182 -2.93 -7.08 12.81
C MET A 182 -2.72 -5.59 13.09
N SER A 183 -3.40 -4.74 12.33
CA SER A 183 -3.43 -3.30 12.58
C SER A 183 -4.62 -2.96 13.48
N VAL A 184 -4.36 -2.27 14.59
CA VAL A 184 -5.35 -1.83 15.57
C VAL A 184 -5.40 -0.31 15.57
N CYS A 185 -6.57 0.23 15.23
CA CYS A 185 -6.82 1.66 15.20
C CYS A 185 -8.11 1.93 15.97
N LEU A 186 -8.01 2.64 17.10
CA LEU A 186 -9.17 2.97 17.92
C LEU A 186 -10.08 3.94 17.18
N PHE A 187 -11.37 3.84 17.45
CA PHE A 187 -12.34 4.80 16.93
C PHE A 187 -11.97 6.20 17.41
N GLY A 188 -11.85 7.13 16.47
CA GLY A 188 -11.47 8.50 16.77
C GLY A 188 -9.96 8.78 16.82
N ASP A 189 -9.10 7.77 16.61
CA ASP A 189 -7.65 7.99 16.53
C ASP A 189 -7.25 8.58 15.17
N LEU A 190 -6.98 9.88 15.16
CA LEU A 190 -6.51 10.63 13.99
C LEU A 190 -5.19 10.13 13.43
N ILE A 191 -4.34 9.50 14.25
CA ILE A 191 -2.99 9.13 13.82
C ILE A 191 -3.07 8.04 12.75
N CYS A 192 -4.02 7.11 12.88
CA CYS A 192 -4.17 5.97 11.97
C CYS A 192 -5.38 6.03 11.04
N LYS A 193 -6.31 6.98 11.24
CA LYS A 193 -7.45 7.23 10.34
C LYS A 193 -7.28 8.45 9.45
N GLY A 194 -6.40 9.37 9.86
CA GLY A 194 -6.13 10.57 9.13
C GLY A 194 -7.13 11.69 9.33
N PRO A 195 -6.79 12.88 8.79
CA PRO A 195 -7.60 14.08 8.94
C PRO A 195 -8.93 14.02 8.17
N ASN A 196 -9.06 13.09 7.22
CA ASN A 196 -10.26 12.99 6.39
C ASN A 196 -11.41 12.25 7.10
N ASP A 197 -11.11 11.43 8.10
CA ASP A 197 -12.12 10.71 8.87
C ASP A 197 -12.92 11.68 9.76
N LYS A 198 -14.25 11.69 9.57
CA LYS A 198 -15.17 12.60 10.28
C LYS A 198 -15.25 12.30 11.77
N ALA A 199 -15.18 11.02 12.15
CA ALA A 199 -15.22 10.61 13.55
C ALA A 199 -13.92 10.99 14.26
N ALA A 200 -12.78 10.75 13.61
CA ALA A 200 -11.47 11.13 14.10
C ALA A 200 -11.33 12.64 14.29
N ARG A 201 -11.83 13.46 13.35
CA ARG A 201 -11.88 14.93 13.53
C ARG A 201 -12.73 15.38 14.71
N LYS A 202 -13.85 14.70 14.98
CA LYS A 202 -14.74 15.04 16.10
C LYS A 202 -14.08 14.77 17.46
N THR A 203 -13.25 13.74 17.55
CA THR A 203 -12.53 13.36 18.78
C THR A 203 -11.17 14.02 18.91
N ALA A 204 -10.64 14.60 17.85
CA ALA A 204 -9.35 15.27 17.80
C ALA A 204 -9.23 16.50 18.71
N SER A 205 -10.34 17.20 18.98
CA SER A 205 -10.37 18.30 19.95
C SER A 205 -9.99 17.82 21.36
N ALA A 206 -10.33 16.58 21.72
CA ALA A 206 -9.92 15.95 22.97
C ALA A 206 -8.42 15.60 22.99
N CYS A 207 -7.78 15.44 21.82
CA CYS A 207 -6.32 15.26 21.71
C CYS A 207 -5.54 16.59 21.75
N ALA A 208 -6.17 17.70 21.36
CA ALA A 208 -5.57 19.03 21.35
C ALA A 208 -5.72 19.79 22.68
N ALA A 209 -6.77 19.50 23.47
CA ALA A 209 -7.05 20.15 24.74
C ALA A 209 -6.30 19.46 25.90
N GLU A 210 -4.99 19.74 26.03
CA GLU A 210 -4.05 19.59 27.20
C GLU A 210 -4.17 18.41 28.20
N SER A 211 -5.08 17.45 28.02
CA SER A 211 -5.23 16.26 28.83
C SER A 211 -5.06 15.03 27.93
N THR A 212 -3.88 14.43 28.02
CA THR A 212 -3.52 13.16 27.36
C THR A 212 -4.53 12.03 27.64
N PHE A 213 -5.34 12.15 28.69
CA PHE A 213 -6.35 11.16 29.09
C PHE A 213 -7.57 11.07 28.16
N GLY A 214 -7.93 12.14 27.43
CA GLY A 214 -9.11 12.16 26.57
C GLY A 214 -8.87 11.69 25.13
N CYS A 215 -7.61 11.60 24.71
CA CYS A 215 -7.26 11.28 23.33
C CYS A 215 -7.32 9.77 23.07
N PRO A 216 -8.11 9.28 22.08
CA PRO A 216 -8.16 7.87 21.73
C PRO A 216 -6.78 7.27 21.42
N HIS A 217 -5.84 8.08 20.91
CA HIS A 217 -4.49 7.63 20.62
C HIS A 217 -3.77 7.08 21.85
N PHE A 218 -3.97 7.64 23.05
CA PHE A 218 -3.29 7.18 24.28
C PHE A 218 -4.06 6.09 25.04
N GLN A 219 -5.20 5.63 24.51
CA GLN A 219 -6.11 4.72 25.21
C GLN A 219 -5.99 3.25 24.80
N TYR A 220 -4.94 2.86 24.07
CA TYR A 220 -4.75 1.47 23.68
C TYR A 220 -4.40 0.51 24.84
N GLY A 221 -3.90 1.01 25.99
CA GLY A 221 -3.37 0.13 27.05
C GLY A 221 -3.39 0.65 28.50
N GLY A 222 -3.99 1.80 28.81
CA GLY A 222 -3.99 2.33 30.18
C GLY A 222 -4.86 1.52 31.16
N LYS A 223 -4.54 1.54 32.47
CA LYS A 223 -5.39 0.97 33.54
C LYS A 223 -6.81 1.55 33.51
N ALA A 224 -6.95 2.84 33.21
CA ALA A 224 -8.23 3.48 32.96
C ALA A 224 -8.98 2.93 31.72
N ALA A 225 -8.26 2.44 30.70
CA ALA A 225 -8.85 1.76 29.54
C ALA A 225 -9.26 0.31 29.88
N LEU A 226 -8.51 -0.38 30.74
CA LEU A 226 -8.90 -1.68 31.31
C LEU A 226 -10.20 -1.54 32.13
N ASP A 227 -10.29 -0.51 32.98
CA ASP A 227 -11.47 -0.23 33.80
C ASP A 227 -12.68 0.26 32.96
N ALA A 228 -12.44 0.96 31.84
CA ALA A 228 -13.48 1.41 30.91
C ALA A 228 -13.88 0.37 29.83
N GLY A 229 -13.34 -0.85 29.87
CA GLY A 229 -13.67 -1.92 28.91
C GLY A 229 -13.04 -1.77 27.51
N THR A 230 -12.13 -0.81 27.30
CA THR A 230 -11.34 -0.59 26.07
C THR A 230 -9.99 -1.31 26.06
N GLY A 231 -9.49 -1.78 27.22
CA GLY A 231 -8.29 -2.63 27.36
C GLY A 231 -8.40 -3.99 26.65
N ARG A 232 -9.58 -4.32 26.11
CA ARG A 232 -9.82 -5.47 25.23
C ARG A 232 -8.95 -5.45 23.97
N THR A 233 -8.44 -4.31 23.51
CA THR A 233 -7.61 -4.24 22.29
C THR A 233 -6.23 -4.85 22.47
N ALA A 234 -5.51 -4.52 23.56
CA ALA A 234 -4.22 -5.12 23.88
C ALA A 234 -4.33 -6.63 24.12
N TRP A 235 -5.37 -7.09 24.84
CA TRP A 235 -5.63 -8.51 25.04
C TRP A 235 -5.97 -9.25 23.74
N LYS A 236 -6.80 -8.67 22.86
CA LYS A 236 -7.05 -9.22 21.52
C LYS A 236 -5.77 -9.32 20.69
N ALA A 237 -4.91 -8.32 20.76
CA ALA A 237 -3.61 -8.35 20.09
C ALA A 237 -2.69 -9.44 20.68
N ALA A 238 -2.68 -9.61 22.01
CA ALA A 238 -1.96 -10.70 22.66
C ALA A 238 -2.51 -12.08 22.23
N ASP A 239 -3.83 -12.26 22.17
CA ASP A 239 -4.45 -13.51 21.71
C ASP A 239 -4.18 -13.79 20.23
N TYR A 240 -4.15 -12.75 19.41
CA TYR A 240 -3.69 -12.83 18.02
C TYR A 240 -2.24 -13.32 17.95
N LEU A 241 -1.33 -12.73 18.74
CA LEU A 241 0.08 -13.14 18.77
C LEU A 241 0.28 -14.54 19.35
N LYS A 242 -0.45 -14.94 20.41
CA LYS A 242 -0.47 -16.33 20.91
C LYS A 242 -0.84 -17.31 19.81
N SER A 243 -1.95 -17.00 19.12
CA SER A 243 -2.43 -17.82 18.01
C SER A 243 -1.39 -17.89 16.90
N ALA A 244 -0.68 -16.78 16.63
CA ALA A 244 0.41 -16.73 15.66
C ALA A 244 1.61 -17.60 16.06
N LEU A 245 1.99 -17.59 17.34
CA LEU A 245 3.10 -18.40 17.87
C LEU A 245 2.81 -19.91 17.86
N GLN A 246 1.54 -20.27 17.99
CA GLN A 246 1.06 -21.65 17.89
C GLN A 246 0.93 -22.14 16.44
N ARG A 247 1.01 -21.24 15.44
CA ARG A 247 1.00 -21.67 14.03
C ARG A 247 2.18 -22.61 13.79
N PRO A 248 1.96 -23.69 13.03
CA PRO A 248 3.07 -24.52 12.59
C PRO A 248 3.93 -23.71 11.65
N ASP A 249 5.24 -23.99 11.70
CA ASP A 249 6.22 -23.38 10.81
C ASP A 249 6.15 -24.07 9.45
N ILE A 250 5.06 -23.81 8.72
CA ILE A 250 4.92 -24.26 7.35
C ILE A 250 5.68 -23.28 6.47
N ASP A 251 6.84 -23.72 6.00
CA ASP A 251 7.59 -23.00 5.00
C ASP A 251 7.00 -23.27 3.62
N TRP A 252 6.10 -22.40 3.18
CA TRP A 252 5.48 -22.48 1.87
C TRP A 252 6.50 -22.28 0.74
N ARG A 253 7.66 -21.68 1.00
CA ARG A 253 8.67 -21.44 -0.03
C ARG A 253 9.69 -22.57 -0.13
N ASN A 254 9.83 -23.41 0.90
CA ASN A 254 10.79 -24.51 0.96
C ASN A 254 10.09 -25.84 1.28
N ARG A 255 9.29 -26.34 0.35
CA ARG A 255 8.60 -27.63 0.48
C ARG A 255 8.30 -28.28 -0.86
N VAL A 256 7.87 -29.53 -0.79
CA VAL A 256 7.38 -30.28 -1.94
C VAL A 256 5.88 -30.05 -2.11
N TYR A 257 5.47 -29.81 -3.35
CA TYR A 257 4.09 -29.66 -3.79
C TYR A 257 3.74 -30.73 -4.81
N ASN A 258 2.47 -31.11 -4.87
CA ASN A 258 1.94 -31.95 -5.95
C ASN A 258 1.17 -31.03 -6.90
N LEU A 259 1.76 -30.73 -8.06
CA LEU A 259 1.21 -29.76 -9.01
C LEU A 259 0.84 -30.45 -10.32
N THR A 260 -0.24 -30.00 -10.94
CA THR A 260 -0.64 -30.44 -12.29
C THR A 260 -0.27 -29.40 -13.35
N CYS A 261 0.17 -28.22 -12.91
CA CYS A 261 0.40 -27.03 -13.73
C CYS A 261 -0.80 -26.73 -14.62
N ASP A 262 -1.97 -26.62 -13.96
CA ASP A 262 -3.27 -26.38 -14.57
C ASP A 262 -3.68 -27.43 -15.61
N ASP A 263 -3.65 -28.71 -15.18
CA ASP A 263 -3.92 -29.90 -16.02
C ASP A 263 -2.99 -30.11 -17.21
N THR A 264 -1.84 -29.44 -17.25
CA THR A 264 -0.76 -29.75 -18.21
C THR A 264 -0.27 -31.19 -18.03
N ALA A 265 -0.16 -31.68 -16.79
CA ALA A 265 -0.01 -33.11 -16.51
C ALA A 265 -1.33 -33.72 -16.02
N LYS A 266 -1.58 -34.94 -16.50
CA LYS A 266 -2.73 -35.75 -16.09
C LYS A 266 -2.70 -36.11 -14.60
N ASP A 267 -1.52 -36.42 -14.09
CA ASP A 267 -1.30 -36.81 -12.70
C ASP A 267 -0.45 -35.75 -11.97
N PRO A 268 -0.67 -35.52 -10.66
CA PRO A 268 0.11 -34.55 -9.92
C PRO A 268 1.61 -34.90 -9.88
N VAL A 269 2.44 -33.92 -10.24
CA VAL A 269 3.91 -34.01 -10.24
C VAL A 269 4.48 -33.42 -8.96
N LYS A 270 5.42 -34.13 -8.34
CA LYS A 270 6.15 -33.63 -7.17
C LYS A 270 7.15 -32.55 -7.57
N VAL A 271 6.95 -31.34 -7.08
CA VAL A 271 7.84 -30.19 -7.30
C VAL A 271 8.43 -29.74 -5.97
N ALA A 272 9.74 -29.92 -5.80
CA ALA A 272 10.47 -29.42 -4.64
C ALA A 272 10.84 -27.94 -4.86
N LEU A 273 10.24 -27.03 -4.08
CA LEU A 273 10.60 -25.62 -4.11
C LEU A 273 11.67 -25.32 -3.06
N ARG A 274 12.58 -24.41 -3.43
CA ARG A 274 13.55 -23.75 -2.55
C ARG A 274 13.44 -22.25 -2.78
N ASN A 275 13.21 -21.48 -1.72
CA ASN A 275 12.96 -20.04 -1.78
C ASN A 275 11.82 -19.65 -2.74
N GLY A 276 10.83 -20.52 -2.89
CA GLY A 276 9.66 -20.32 -3.72
C GLY A 276 9.89 -20.62 -5.21
N LYS A 277 11.02 -21.22 -5.59
CA LYS A 277 11.32 -21.64 -6.97
C LYS A 277 11.77 -23.09 -7.02
N GLY A 278 11.51 -23.80 -8.11
CA GLY A 278 11.97 -25.16 -8.31
C GLY A 278 11.76 -25.64 -9.74
N THR A 279 12.30 -26.81 -10.03
CA THR A 279 12.22 -27.43 -11.35
C THR A 279 11.74 -28.88 -11.19
N ALA A 280 10.81 -29.30 -12.05
CA ALA A 280 10.40 -30.71 -12.18
C ALA A 280 10.85 -31.27 -13.52
N ARG A 281 11.16 -32.58 -13.57
CA ARG A 281 11.61 -33.33 -14.76
C ARG A 281 11.04 -34.75 -14.72
N GLY A 282 11.06 -35.43 -15.86
CA GLY A 282 10.69 -36.83 -16.01
C GLY A 282 9.37 -37.03 -16.74
N GLU A 283 8.98 -38.27 -17.02
CA GLU A 283 7.83 -38.58 -17.88
C GLU A 283 6.49 -38.02 -17.36
N ALA A 284 6.36 -37.83 -16.04
CA ALA A 284 5.15 -37.32 -15.41
C ALA A 284 4.80 -35.87 -15.80
N ILE A 285 5.77 -35.09 -16.32
CA ILE A 285 5.51 -33.71 -16.80
C ILE A 285 5.07 -33.66 -18.27
N GLY A 286 4.90 -34.80 -18.94
CA GLY A 286 4.51 -34.88 -20.35
C GLY A 286 5.69 -34.71 -21.31
N ASN A 287 5.42 -34.19 -22.51
CA ASN A 287 6.42 -34.04 -23.60
C ASN A 287 7.38 -32.84 -23.40
N TYR A 288 7.61 -32.43 -22.16
CA TYR A 288 8.49 -31.31 -21.82
C TYR A 288 9.76 -31.82 -21.14
N ASP A 289 10.89 -31.16 -21.40
CA ASP A 289 12.18 -31.46 -20.76
C ASP A 289 12.14 -31.15 -19.27
N ARG A 290 11.48 -30.03 -18.91
CA ARG A 290 11.30 -29.59 -17.52
C ARG A 290 10.12 -28.67 -17.35
N TRP A 291 9.64 -28.52 -16.12
CA TRP A 291 8.82 -27.39 -15.71
C TRP A 291 9.62 -26.49 -14.77
N ASP A 292 9.67 -25.20 -15.07
CA ASP A 292 10.18 -24.18 -14.15
C ASP A 292 9.00 -23.60 -13.36
N VAL A 293 9.03 -23.77 -12.04
CA VAL A 293 7.91 -23.45 -11.15
C VAL A 293 8.31 -22.37 -10.16
N GLN A 294 7.44 -21.39 -9.93
CA GLN A 294 7.61 -20.40 -8.88
C GLN A 294 6.29 -20.05 -8.18
N ILE A 295 6.38 -19.67 -6.90
CA ILE A 295 5.26 -19.09 -6.16
C ILE A 295 5.15 -17.62 -6.51
N GLN A 296 3.99 -17.22 -7.04
CA GLN A 296 3.66 -15.81 -7.29
C GLN A 296 2.94 -15.17 -6.11
N ARG A 297 2.08 -15.92 -5.40
CA ARG A 297 1.30 -15.39 -4.28
C ARG A 297 1.10 -16.42 -3.19
N ILE A 298 1.17 -15.97 -1.93
CA ILE A 298 0.68 -16.69 -0.76
C ILE A 298 -0.31 -15.76 -0.07
N THR A 299 -1.51 -16.23 0.21
CA THR A 299 -2.49 -15.49 1.00
C THR A 299 -3.09 -16.39 2.07
N GLN A 300 -3.35 -15.83 3.25
CA GLN A 300 -3.92 -16.57 4.38
C GLN A 300 -5.22 -15.91 4.80
N GLY A 301 -6.16 -16.73 5.25
CA GLY A 301 -7.47 -16.27 5.67
C GLY A 301 -8.27 -17.39 6.29
N GLU A 302 -9.55 -17.14 6.49
CA GLU A 302 -10.47 -18.11 7.06
C GLU A 302 -11.66 -18.28 6.12
N LEU A 303 -12.05 -19.53 5.88
CA LEU A 303 -13.26 -19.87 5.13
C LEU A 303 -14.22 -20.65 6.03
N PRO A 304 -15.55 -20.47 5.85
CA PRO A 304 -16.54 -21.31 6.51
C PRO A 304 -16.23 -22.79 6.30
N ARG A 305 -16.36 -23.59 7.36
CA ARG A 305 -16.15 -25.06 7.39
C ARG A 305 -14.72 -25.55 7.15
N LEU A 306 -13.85 -24.76 6.52
CA LEU A 306 -12.43 -25.10 6.34
C LEU A 306 -11.54 -24.48 7.42
N GLY A 307 -12.02 -23.46 8.13
CA GLY A 307 -11.25 -22.72 9.10
C GLY A 307 -10.10 -21.96 8.43
N LYS A 308 -8.95 -21.88 9.12
CA LYS A 308 -7.78 -21.15 8.62
C LYS A 308 -7.13 -21.88 7.46
N ILE A 309 -7.07 -21.21 6.32
CA ILE A 309 -6.49 -21.72 5.08
C ILE A 309 -5.37 -20.83 4.55
N THR A 310 -4.48 -21.45 3.79
CA THR A 310 -3.45 -20.79 3.01
C THR A 310 -3.70 -21.11 1.54
N VAL A 311 -3.81 -20.08 0.72
CA VAL A 311 -3.92 -20.19 -0.73
C VAL A 311 -2.57 -19.83 -1.35
N VAL A 312 -2.08 -20.68 -2.26
CA VAL A 312 -0.80 -20.48 -2.94
C VAL A 312 -1.03 -20.50 -4.45
N LEU A 313 -0.64 -19.41 -5.11
CA LEU A 313 -0.63 -19.29 -6.57
C LEU A 313 0.75 -19.68 -7.10
N PHE A 314 0.77 -20.69 -7.94
CA PHE A 314 1.95 -21.16 -8.65
C PHE A 314 1.92 -20.65 -10.09
N TYR A 315 3.10 -20.30 -10.59
CA TYR A 315 3.39 -20.13 -11.99
C TYR A 315 4.23 -21.32 -12.44
N CYS A 316 3.83 -21.95 -13.54
CA CYS A 316 4.54 -23.04 -14.19
C CYS A 316 4.88 -22.65 -15.61
N SER A 317 6.14 -22.80 -16.00
CA SER A 317 6.59 -22.68 -17.39
C SER A 317 7.18 -24.00 -17.85
N PRO A 318 6.44 -24.79 -18.66
CA PRO A 318 7.00 -25.95 -19.33
C PRO A 318 8.11 -25.55 -20.31
N GLN A 319 9.11 -26.41 -20.49
CA GLN A 319 10.28 -26.14 -21.33
C GLN A 319 10.61 -27.36 -22.21
N PRO A 320 10.94 -27.18 -23.50
CA PRO A 320 10.84 -25.94 -24.25
C PRO A 320 9.37 -25.59 -24.52
N SER A 321 8.95 -24.39 -24.13
CA SER A 321 7.63 -23.86 -24.46
C SER A 321 7.65 -22.34 -24.41
N ASN A 322 6.73 -21.73 -25.15
CA ASN A 322 6.49 -20.29 -25.14
C ASN A 322 5.22 -19.90 -24.33
N PHE A 323 4.58 -20.86 -23.64
CA PHE A 323 3.46 -20.58 -22.75
C PHE A 323 3.80 -20.82 -21.28
N PHE A 324 2.90 -20.35 -20.41
CA PHE A 324 2.90 -20.66 -19.00
C PHE A 324 1.49 -21.00 -18.55
N ALA A 325 1.40 -21.69 -17.42
CA ALA A 325 0.15 -21.99 -16.74
C ALA A 325 0.24 -21.49 -15.30
N GLN A 326 -0.93 -21.15 -14.72
CA GLN A 326 -1.02 -20.75 -13.33
C GLN A 326 -1.99 -21.66 -12.59
N GLU A 327 -1.60 -22.08 -11.39
CA GLU A 327 -2.38 -23.02 -10.60
C GLU A 327 -2.57 -22.50 -9.19
N LEU A 328 -3.82 -22.46 -8.74
CA LEU A 328 -4.20 -21.99 -7.42
C LEU A 328 -4.55 -23.17 -6.51
N ARG A 329 -3.77 -23.37 -5.45
CA ARG A 329 -3.93 -24.48 -4.48
C ARG A 329 -4.31 -23.95 -3.11
N VAL A 330 -5.10 -24.71 -2.38
CA VAL A 330 -5.59 -24.38 -1.05
C VAL A 330 -5.13 -25.43 -0.04
N TYR A 331 -4.58 -24.97 1.07
CA TYR A 331 -4.02 -25.80 2.12
C TYR A 331 -4.56 -25.41 3.48
N ARG A 332 -4.58 -26.37 4.42
CA ARG A 332 -4.82 -26.06 5.83
C ARG A 332 -3.62 -25.31 6.40
N SER A 333 -3.84 -24.14 6.99
CA SER A 333 -2.76 -23.39 7.64
C SER A 333 -2.22 -24.07 8.89
N SER A 334 -2.96 -25.02 9.46
CA SER A 334 -2.63 -25.70 10.72
C SER A 334 -1.69 -26.90 10.58
N ASN A 335 -1.48 -27.44 9.39
CA ASN A 335 -0.57 -28.57 9.20
C ASN A 335 0.04 -28.63 7.78
N GLY A 336 -0.37 -27.73 6.90
CA GLY A 336 0.14 -27.66 5.54
C GLY A 336 -0.40 -28.73 4.61
N SER A 337 -1.38 -29.54 5.06
CA SER A 337 -2.06 -30.51 4.20
C SER A 337 -2.84 -29.79 3.13
N GLU A 338 -2.76 -30.26 1.90
CA GLU A 338 -3.62 -29.78 0.81
C GLU A 338 -5.09 -30.07 1.14
N ILE A 339 -5.95 -29.10 0.86
CA ILE A 339 -7.41 -29.25 0.91
C ILE A 339 -7.91 -29.59 -0.49
N ALA A 340 -7.58 -28.72 -1.45
CA ALA A 340 -8.03 -28.83 -2.83
C ALA A 340 -7.27 -27.89 -3.76
N ARG A 341 -7.42 -28.14 -5.06
CA ARG A 341 -7.12 -27.20 -6.13
C ARG A 341 -8.37 -26.40 -6.47
N VAL A 342 -8.21 -25.14 -6.86
CA VAL A 342 -9.27 -24.38 -7.52
C VAL A 342 -9.47 -24.94 -8.94
N PRO A 343 -10.73 -25.11 -9.42
CA PRO A 343 -10.98 -25.74 -10.71
C PRO A 343 -10.20 -25.07 -11.85
N HIS A 344 -9.80 -25.88 -12.83
CA HIS A 344 -9.30 -25.39 -14.10
C HIS A 344 -10.32 -24.44 -14.74
N LEU A 345 -9.82 -23.38 -15.35
CA LEU A 345 -10.63 -22.43 -16.10
C LEU A 345 -10.26 -22.55 -17.56
N SER A 346 -11.21 -22.95 -18.39
CA SER A 346 -11.03 -22.89 -19.84
C SER A 346 -10.96 -21.43 -20.29
N GLY A 347 -9.80 -21.01 -20.80
CA GLY A 347 -9.54 -19.62 -21.23
C GLY A 347 -10.05 -19.27 -22.63
N GLY A 348 -11.00 -20.05 -23.18
CA GLY A 348 -11.29 -20.10 -24.62
C GLY A 348 -10.58 -21.28 -25.29
N GLU A 349 -10.35 -21.20 -26.60
CA GLU A 349 -9.93 -22.35 -27.41
C GLU A 349 -8.45 -22.75 -27.29
N TRP A 350 -7.54 -21.95 -26.70
CA TRP A 350 -6.09 -22.23 -26.86
C TRP A 350 -5.17 -22.06 -25.63
N LEU A 351 -5.46 -21.19 -24.65
CA LEU A 351 -4.56 -20.94 -23.49
C LEU A 351 -5.34 -20.68 -22.19
N PRO A 352 -4.79 -21.04 -21.01
CA PRO A 352 -5.40 -20.74 -19.72
C PRO A 352 -5.38 -19.23 -19.42
N PRO A 353 -6.32 -18.71 -18.62
CA PRO A 353 -6.33 -17.30 -18.23
C PRO A 353 -5.18 -16.95 -17.28
N GLU A 354 -4.78 -15.67 -17.27
CA GLU A 354 -3.71 -15.16 -16.44
C GLU A 354 -4.24 -14.50 -15.16
N TYR A 355 -3.94 -15.09 -13.99
CA TYR A 355 -4.18 -14.48 -12.69
C TYR A 355 -3.36 -13.21 -12.49
N GLN A 356 -4.01 -12.18 -11.95
CA GLN A 356 -3.35 -11.00 -11.39
C GLN A 356 -2.95 -11.28 -9.94
N PRO A 357 -1.67 -11.58 -9.62
CA PRO A 357 -1.32 -12.19 -8.33
C PRO A 357 -1.73 -11.38 -7.08
N GLU A 358 -1.74 -10.05 -7.20
CA GLU A 358 -2.10 -9.15 -6.09
C GLU A 358 -3.60 -9.13 -5.77
N SER A 359 -4.45 -9.50 -6.73
CA SER A 359 -5.90 -9.58 -6.54
C SER A 359 -6.34 -10.82 -5.74
N VAL A 360 -5.48 -11.85 -5.68
CA VAL A 360 -5.78 -13.12 -5.01
C VAL A 360 -5.89 -12.88 -3.50
N THR A 361 -7.12 -12.89 -3.00
CA THR A 361 -7.45 -12.62 -1.61
C THR A 361 -8.53 -13.56 -1.09
N ILE A 362 -8.62 -13.69 0.23
CA ILE A 362 -9.71 -14.42 0.89
C ILE A 362 -10.62 -13.36 1.53
N ARG A 363 -11.89 -13.35 1.15
CA ARG A 363 -12.86 -12.36 1.63
C ARG A 363 -14.11 -13.07 2.13
N LYS A 364 -14.47 -12.81 3.39
CA LYS A 364 -15.67 -13.35 4.06
C LYS A 364 -15.75 -14.88 4.00
N ASP A 365 -16.31 -15.40 2.92
CA ASP A 365 -16.73 -16.77 2.67
C ASP A 365 -16.15 -17.38 1.38
N ARG A 366 -15.29 -16.64 0.68
CA ARG A 366 -14.79 -17.03 -0.65
C ARG A 366 -13.34 -16.62 -0.90
N ILE A 367 -12.71 -17.33 -1.82
CA ILE A 367 -11.47 -16.90 -2.48
C ILE A 367 -11.89 -15.99 -3.63
N VAL A 368 -11.20 -14.88 -3.86
CA VAL A 368 -11.43 -13.99 -5.02
C VAL A 368 -10.13 -13.72 -5.75
N ALA A 369 -10.21 -13.56 -7.06
CA ALA A 369 -9.10 -13.14 -7.89
C ALA A 369 -9.61 -12.44 -9.17
N ASP A 370 -8.78 -11.55 -9.70
CA ASP A 370 -8.92 -10.99 -11.04
C ASP A 370 -8.04 -11.79 -12.01
N LEU A 371 -8.58 -12.14 -13.17
CA LEU A 371 -7.88 -12.89 -14.20
C LEU A 371 -8.08 -12.23 -15.57
N LYS A 372 -7.06 -12.27 -16.42
CA LYS A 372 -7.14 -11.84 -17.81
C LYS A 372 -7.36 -13.06 -18.70
N PHE A 373 -8.41 -13.00 -19.52
CA PHE A 373 -8.76 -13.99 -20.52
C PHE A 373 -8.35 -13.49 -21.91
N TYR A 374 -8.07 -14.41 -22.82
CA TYR A 374 -7.80 -14.08 -24.21
C TYR A 374 -9.10 -13.67 -24.93
N GLY A 375 -9.09 -12.49 -25.52
CA GLY A 375 -10.12 -11.98 -26.42
C GLY A 375 -9.82 -12.27 -27.90
N PRO A 376 -10.82 -12.09 -28.79
CA PRO A 376 -10.58 -12.13 -30.22
C PRO A 376 -9.54 -11.08 -30.63
N GLY A 377 -8.42 -11.53 -31.21
CA GLY A 377 -7.33 -10.64 -31.67
C GLY A 377 -6.21 -10.39 -30.66
N ASP A 378 -6.29 -10.94 -29.44
CA ASP A 378 -5.17 -10.85 -28.51
C ASP A 378 -3.94 -11.60 -29.08
N PRO A 379 -2.76 -10.97 -29.11
CA PRO A 379 -1.55 -11.67 -29.52
C PRO A 379 -1.17 -12.71 -28.47
N HIS A 380 -0.43 -13.73 -28.92
CA HIS A 380 0.06 -14.80 -28.06
C HIS A 380 0.85 -14.21 -26.87
N GLY A 381 0.36 -14.44 -25.65
CA GLY A 381 0.97 -13.93 -24.41
C GLY A 381 0.46 -12.57 -23.90
N SER A 382 -0.57 -11.96 -24.50
CA SER A 382 -1.15 -10.71 -23.99
C SER A 382 -2.68 -10.79 -23.84
N PRO A 383 -3.20 -11.55 -22.85
CA PRO A 383 -4.64 -11.59 -22.61
C PRO A 383 -5.14 -10.20 -22.17
N SER A 384 -6.28 -9.75 -22.70
CA SER A 384 -6.80 -8.40 -22.48
C SER A 384 -8.10 -8.35 -21.66
N ARG A 385 -8.88 -9.43 -21.63
CA ARG A 385 -10.23 -9.42 -21.02
C ARG A 385 -10.19 -9.73 -19.53
N LEU A 386 -10.22 -8.68 -18.71
CA LEU A 386 -10.24 -8.83 -17.25
C LEU A 386 -11.60 -9.35 -16.75
N ARG A 387 -11.58 -10.38 -15.90
CA ARG A 387 -12.75 -10.93 -15.19
C ARG A 387 -12.46 -11.10 -13.71
N HIS A 388 -13.48 -10.87 -12.90
CA HIS A 388 -13.42 -11.09 -11.45
C HIS A 388 -14.09 -12.42 -11.12
N LEU A 389 -13.32 -13.36 -10.61
CA LEU A 389 -13.80 -14.68 -10.23
C LEU A 389 -13.78 -14.84 -8.72
N SER A 390 -14.71 -15.65 -8.24
CA SER A 390 -14.71 -16.08 -6.86
C SER A 390 -14.99 -17.57 -6.73
N TRP A 391 -14.52 -18.17 -5.64
CA TRP A 391 -14.73 -19.58 -5.37
C TRP A 391 -15.20 -19.80 -3.94
N THR A 392 -16.23 -20.61 -3.79
CA THR A 392 -16.73 -21.07 -2.49
C THR A 392 -16.50 -22.56 -2.32
N TRP A 393 -16.30 -23.00 -1.09
CA TRP A 393 -16.22 -24.42 -0.76
C TRP A 393 -17.63 -25.01 -0.60
N ASP A 394 -18.00 -25.99 -1.43
CA ASP A 394 -19.32 -26.65 -1.35
C ASP A 394 -19.37 -27.79 -0.31
N GLY A 395 -18.23 -28.16 0.28
CA GLY A 395 -18.06 -29.32 1.15
C GLY A 395 -17.10 -30.37 0.59
N ARG A 396 -16.91 -30.38 -0.73
CA ARG A 396 -16.09 -31.35 -1.46
C ARG A 396 -15.07 -30.69 -2.38
N GLN A 397 -15.42 -29.59 -3.01
CA GLN A 397 -14.57 -28.87 -3.97
C GLN A 397 -14.86 -27.37 -3.96
N PHE A 398 -13.97 -26.62 -4.61
CA PHE A 398 -14.23 -25.21 -4.89
C PHE A 398 -15.13 -25.10 -6.12
N VAL A 399 -16.23 -24.36 -5.98
CA VAL A 399 -17.15 -24.06 -7.07
C VAL A 399 -16.84 -22.65 -7.57
N THR A 400 -16.60 -22.52 -8.87
CA THR A 400 -16.35 -21.24 -9.53
C THR A 400 -17.66 -20.47 -9.65
N HIS A 401 -17.66 -19.26 -9.12
CA HIS A 401 -18.68 -18.26 -9.34
C HIS A 401 -18.05 -17.18 -10.20
N ASP A 402 -18.39 -17.24 -11.49
CA ASP A 402 -18.26 -16.08 -12.34
C ASP A 402 -19.27 -15.04 -11.84
N ALA A 403 -18.80 -13.86 -11.46
CA ALA A 403 -19.69 -12.74 -11.23
C ALA A 403 -20.22 -12.30 -12.61
N GLY A 404 -21.14 -13.09 -13.18
CA GLY A 404 -21.60 -13.04 -14.56
C GLY A 404 -21.65 -11.62 -15.12
N GLY A 405 -20.72 -11.37 -16.04
CA GLY A 405 -20.43 -10.08 -16.64
C GLY A 405 -18.93 -9.97 -16.87
N GLU A 406 -18.51 -9.35 -17.97
CA GLU A 406 -17.23 -8.63 -17.93
C GLU A 406 -17.26 -7.80 -16.65
N SER A 407 -16.40 -8.15 -15.70
CA SER A 407 -16.17 -7.25 -14.58
C SER A 407 -15.82 -5.92 -15.24
N PRO A 408 -16.54 -4.83 -14.94
CA PRO A 408 -16.26 -3.57 -15.61
C PRO A 408 -14.77 -3.34 -15.46
N ALA A 409 -14.06 -3.24 -16.60
CA ALA A 409 -12.67 -2.82 -16.64
C ALA A 409 -12.50 -1.73 -15.59
N PRO A 410 -11.46 -1.75 -14.74
CA PRO A 410 -11.32 -0.84 -13.60
C PRO A 410 -11.82 0.52 -14.01
N ARG A 411 -13.00 0.91 -13.52
CA ARG A 411 -13.95 1.79 -14.23
C ARG A 411 -13.18 2.86 -14.99
N ARG A 412 -12.94 2.64 -16.30
CA ARG A 412 -12.06 3.53 -17.05
C ARG A 412 -12.73 4.89 -17.02
N ILE A 413 -12.06 5.84 -16.40
CA ILE A 413 -12.65 7.15 -16.21
C ILE A 413 -12.58 7.85 -17.55
N ASP A 414 -13.76 8.12 -18.11
CA ASP A 414 -13.90 8.87 -19.34
C ASP A 414 -13.56 10.34 -19.06
N LEU A 415 -12.27 10.68 -19.19
CA LEU A 415 -11.76 12.02 -18.90
C LEU A 415 -12.39 13.11 -19.79
N SER A 416 -13.05 12.75 -20.90
CA SER A 416 -13.81 13.73 -21.71
C SER A 416 -14.99 14.33 -20.95
N ARG A 417 -15.58 13.55 -20.03
CA ARG A 417 -16.74 13.94 -19.23
C ARG A 417 -16.37 14.59 -17.90
N GLU A 418 -15.11 14.45 -17.50
CA GLU A 418 -14.60 15.02 -16.27
C GLU A 418 -14.35 16.52 -16.43
N ARG A 419 -14.44 17.24 -15.31
CA ARG A 419 -14.28 18.69 -15.29
C ARG A 419 -12.87 19.08 -14.86
N ILE A 420 -12.30 20.05 -15.57
CA ILE A 420 -11.02 20.66 -15.23
C ILE A 420 -11.20 21.65 -14.07
N THR A 421 -10.38 21.50 -13.05
CA THR A 421 -10.28 22.43 -11.92
C THR A 421 -8.83 22.86 -11.78
N VAL A 422 -8.57 23.91 -10.99
CA VAL A 422 -7.20 24.29 -10.56
C VAL A 422 -6.42 23.15 -9.88
N ASN A 423 -7.07 22.04 -9.51
CA ASN A 423 -6.47 20.88 -8.85
C ASN A 423 -6.28 19.65 -9.78
N GLY A 424 -6.62 19.74 -11.06
CA GLY A 424 -6.54 18.63 -12.02
C GLY A 424 -7.88 18.29 -12.67
N VAL A 425 -8.02 17.06 -13.17
CA VAL A 425 -9.15 16.57 -13.98
C VAL A 425 -9.81 15.35 -13.34
N GLY A 426 -11.09 15.47 -12.95
CA GLY A 426 -11.83 14.36 -12.34
C GLY A 426 -11.07 13.72 -11.15
N PRO A 427 -10.76 12.41 -11.18
CA PRO A 427 -9.99 11.71 -10.13
C PRO A 427 -8.49 12.05 -10.16
N VAL A 428 -7.96 12.54 -11.29
CA VAL A 428 -6.54 12.81 -11.49
C VAL A 428 -6.22 14.17 -10.87
N LYS A 429 -5.36 14.17 -9.85
CA LYS A 429 -5.03 15.38 -9.08
C LYS A 429 -3.56 15.75 -9.24
N LEU A 430 -3.30 17.06 -9.22
CA LEU A 430 -1.93 17.57 -9.12
C LEU A 430 -1.20 16.92 -7.94
N GLY A 431 0.04 16.54 -8.14
CA GLY A 431 0.86 15.81 -7.17
C GLY A 431 0.92 14.30 -7.37
N MET A 432 0.04 13.69 -8.18
CA MET A 432 0.09 12.25 -8.49
C MET A 432 1.31 11.89 -9.35
N SER A 433 1.86 10.69 -9.17
CA SER A 433 2.83 10.13 -10.11
C SER A 433 2.14 9.61 -11.39
N PRO A 434 2.89 9.33 -12.48
CA PRO A 434 2.33 8.70 -13.66
C PRO A 434 1.62 7.38 -13.36
N GLU A 435 2.17 6.56 -12.47
CA GLU A 435 1.59 5.27 -12.08
C GLU A 435 0.29 5.44 -11.27
N ASP A 436 0.27 6.38 -10.33
CA ASP A 436 -0.93 6.68 -9.55
C ASP A 436 -2.03 7.27 -10.43
N ALA A 437 -1.68 8.17 -11.35
CA ALA A 437 -2.59 8.73 -12.34
C ALA A 437 -3.15 7.62 -13.25
N ALA A 438 -2.29 6.76 -13.80
CA ALA A 438 -2.69 5.63 -14.63
C ALA A 438 -3.66 4.68 -13.89
N LYS A 439 -3.36 4.41 -12.62
CA LYS A 439 -4.20 3.56 -11.75
C LYS A 439 -5.58 4.14 -11.49
N VAL A 440 -5.70 5.45 -11.24
CA VAL A 440 -7.02 6.07 -11.01
C VAL A 440 -7.81 6.26 -12.30
N ILE A 441 -7.13 6.44 -13.43
CA ILE A 441 -7.78 6.51 -14.76
C ILE A 441 -8.26 5.12 -15.19
N GLY A 442 -7.55 4.07 -14.79
CA GLY A 442 -7.74 2.72 -15.34
C GLY A 442 -7.19 2.62 -16.77
N SER A 443 -6.16 3.40 -17.12
CA SER A 443 -5.52 3.43 -18.44
C SER A 443 -4.03 3.72 -18.31
N THR A 444 -3.24 3.34 -19.31
CA THR A 444 -1.80 3.60 -19.35
C THR A 444 -1.49 5.05 -19.71
N ILE A 445 -0.42 5.58 -19.12
CA ILE A 445 0.20 6.84 -19.49
C ILE A 445 1.58 6.46 -20.03
N PRO A 446 1.85 6.56 -21.35
CA PRO A 446 3.14 6.20 -21.92
C PRO A 446 4.22 7.17 -21.43
N VAL A 447 5.05 6.71 -20.49
CA VAL A 447 6.15 7.49 -19.93
C VAL A 447 7.39 7.31 -20.82
N GLU A 448 7.64 8.25 -21.73
CA GLU A 448 8.94 8.35 -22.41
C GLU A 448 9.94 9.07 -21.48
N SER A 449 10.88 8.32 -20.91
CA SER A 449 11.96 8.88 -20.08
C SER A 449 12.99 9.61 -20.94
N ARG A 450 12.80 10.92 -21.18
CA ARG A 450 13.75 11.75 -21.95
C ARG A 450 14.65 12.67 -21.13
N GLY A 451 14.83 12.46 -19.83
CA GLY A 451 15.74 13.27 -19.01
C GLY A 451 15.40 14.78 -18.96
N LEU A 452 14.20 15.15 -19.42
CA LEU A 452 13.71 16.52 -19.43
C LEU A 452 13.18 16.91 -18.05
N THR A 453 13.27 18.20 -17.71
CA THR A 453 12.76 18.76 -16.44
C THR A 453 11.23 18.77 -16.37
N CYS A 454 10.56 18.70 -17.53
CA CYS A 454 9.11 18.61 -17.67
C CYS A 454 8.74 17.81 -18.92
N VAL A 455 7.66 17.04 -18.87
CA VAL A 455 7.12 16.27 -20.02
C VAL A 455 5.59 16.31 -20.02
N ASP A 456 4.99 16.52 -21.19
CA ASP A 456 3.54 16.39 -21.41
C ASP A 456 3.23 14.99 -21.94
N HIS A 457 2.35 14.26 -21.24
CA HIS A 457 1.91 12.93 -21.63
C HIS A 457 0.43 12.93 -22.06
N THR A 458 0.11 12.15 -23.08
CA THR A 458 -1.25 11.76 -23.39
C THR A 458 -1.66 10.55 -22.54
N VAL A 459 -2.96 10.33 -22.40
CA VAL A 459 -3.50 9.10 -21.81
C VAL A 459 -3.87 8.18 -22.95
N ASP A 460 -3.43 6.92 -22.92
CA ASP A 460 -3.78 5.95 -23.97
C ASP A 460 -5.30 5.85 -24.06
N GLY A 461 -5.82 6.11 -25.27
CA GLY A 461 -7.24 6.22 -25.61
C GLY A 461 -8.06 7.19 -24.75
N GLY A 462 -7.42 8.18 -24.11
CA GLY A 462 -8.09 9.34 -23.51
C GLY A 462 -8.56 10.35 -24.57
N PRO A 463 -9.24 11.43 -24.16
CA PRO A 463 -9.73 12.43 -25.10
C PRO A 463 -8.58 13.15 -25.80
N ALA A 464 -8.72 13.32 -27.13
CA ALA A 464 -7.74 14.03 -27.93
C ALA A 464 -7.58 15.48 -27.44
N GLY A 465 -6.34 15.96 -27.39
CA GLY A 465 -6.01 17.31 -26.94
C GLY A 465 -5.90 17.50 -25.42
N LEU A 466 -6.16 16.47 -24.61
CA LEU A 466 -5.86 16.47 -23.17
C LEU A 466 -4.41 16.04 -22.92
N LEU A 467 -3.69 16.85 -22.14
CA LEU A 467 -2.30 16.62 -21.78
C LEU A 467 -2.12 16.64 -20.26
N LEU A 468 -1.37 15.68 -19.74
CA LEU A 468 -0.97 15.59 -18.34
C LEU A 468 0.52 15.99 -18.24
N ARG A 469 0.81 17.08 -17.55
CA ARG A 469 2.16 17.65 -17.44
C ARG A 469 2.85 17.17 -16.18
N PHE A 470 3.99 16.48 -16.33
CA PHE A 470 4.76 15.92 -15.22
C PHE A 470 6.14 16.56 -15.10
N THR A 471 6.61 16.74 -13.85
CA THR A 471 7.99 17.11 -13.52
C THR A 471 8.48 16.18 -12.41
N GLN A 472 9.65 15.56 -12.60
CA GLN A 472 10.26 14.64 -11.60
C GLN A 472 9.22 13.65 -11.00
N ASP A 473 8.49 12.95 -11.88
CA ASP A 473 7.44 11.98 -11.55
C ASP A 473 6.23 12.54 -10.79
N ARG A 474 5.89 13.81 -11.00
CA ARG A 474 4.76 14.47 -10.34
C ARG A 474 3.93 15.30 -11.31
N LEU A 475 2.61 15.08 -11.32
CA LEU A 475 1.68 15.87 -12.13
C LEU A 475 1.62 17.32 -11.59
N VAL A 476 1.98 18.29 -12.42
CA VAL A 476 2.02 19.71 -12.04
C VAL A 476 0.99 20.58 -12.77
N ALA A 477 0.52 20.13 -13.94
CA ALA A 477 -0.54 20.80 -14.68
C ALA A 477 -1.32 19.84 -15.58
N VAL A 478 -2.50 20.28 -16.01
CA VAL A 478 -3.34 19.62 -17.02
C VAL A 478 -3.64 20.63 -18.11
N GLY A 479 -3.21 20.32 -19.33
CA GLY A 479 -3.41 21.16 -20.52
C GLY A 479 -4.52 20.65 -21.40
N VAL A 480 -5.29 21.56 -21.99
CA VAL A 480 -6.33 21.26 -22.98
C VAL A 480 -6.06 22.13 -24.20
N ARG A 481 -5.89 21.49 -25.35
CA ARG A 481 -5.59 22.15 -26.64
C ARG A 481 -6.36 21.50 -27.78
N PRO A 482 -6.40 22.11 -28.98
CA PRO A 482 -7.00 21.47 -30.15
C PRO A 482 -6.36 20.09 -30.42
N PRO A 483 -7.15 19.08 -30.80
CA PRO A 483 -8.54 19.14 -31.27
C PRO A 483 -9.59 18.90 -30.16
N ALA A 484 -9.32 19.18 -28.88
CA ALA A 484 -10.31 18.96 -27.82
C ALA A 484 -11.57 19.83 -28.00
N THR A 485 -12.75 19.20 -28.08
CA THR A 485 -14.04 19.89 -28.26
C THR A 485 -15.00 19.72 -27.08
N GLU A 486 -14.85 18.64 -26.30
CA GLU A 486 -15.82 18.28 -25.24
C GLU A 486 -15.33 18.62 -23.82
N ILE A 487 -14.03 18.89 -23.65
CA ILE A 487 -13.41 19.12 -22.35
C ILE A 487 -13.70 20.54 -21.88
N ARG A 488 -14.16 20.65 -20.63
CA ARG A 488 -14.54 21.93 -20.01
C ARG A 488 -13.99 22.08 -18.61
N THR A 489 -13.82 23.32 -18.15
CA THR A 489 -13.61 23.60 -16.73
C THR A 489 -14.86 23.26 -15.92
N ALA A 490 -14.73 23.16 -14.60
CA ALA A 490 -15.86 22.95 -13.69
C ALA A 490 -16.92 24.05 -13.78
N SER A 491 -16.52 25.26 -14.16
CA SER A 491 -17.42 26.38 -14.39
C SER A 491 -17.97 26.45 -15.82
N GLY A 492 -17.56 25.52 -16.71
CA GLY A 492 -18.17 25.36 -18.04
C GLY A 492 -17.39 25.97 -19.22
N VAL A 493 -16.29 26.70 -18.97
CA VAL A 493 -15.43 27.27 -20.01
C VAL A 493 -14.72 26.16 -20.80
N HIS A 494 -14.60 26.32 -22.12
CA HIS A 494 -13.98 25.36 -23.03
C HIS A 494 -13.25 26.06 -24.19
N ILE A 495 -12.56 25.28 -25.04
CA ILE A 495 -11.99 25.80 -26.29
C ILE A 495 -13.13 26.35 -27.15
N GLY A 496 -12.99 27.60 -27.59
CA GLY A 496 -14.02 28.35 -28.31
C GLY A 496 -14.93 29.24 -27.45
N SER A 497 -14.87 29.17 -26.11
CA SER A 497 -15.52 30.17 -25.25
C SER A 497 -14.95 31.56 -25.55
N THR A 498 -15.80 32.59 -25.58
CA THR A 498 -15.37 33.96 -25.85
C THR A 498 -14.63 34.56 -24.66
N ARG A 499 -13.87 35.63 -24.89
CA ARG A 499 -13.25 36.43 -23.84
C ARG A 499 -14.25 36.84 -22.75
N ASP A 500 -15.42 37.31 -23.17
CA ASP A 500 -16.47 37.79 -22.27
C ASP A 500 -17.08 36.64 -21.46
N ASP A 501 -17.29 35.45 -22.06
CA ASP A 501 -17.74 34.25 -21.34
C ASP A 501 -16.81 33.92 -20.17
N VAL A 502 -15.49 34.03 -20.40
CA VAL A 502 -14.47 33.71 -19.40
C VAL A 502 -14.46 34.75 -18.27
N ILE A 503 -14.54 36.04 -18.60
CA ILE A 503 -14.60 37.12 -17.61
C ILE A 503 -15.88 37.03 -16.78
N GLU A 504 -17.04 36.80 -17.41
CA GLU A 504 -18.31 36.65 -16.70
C GLU A 504 -18.28 35.44 -15.75
N THR A 505 -17.67 34.33 -16.17
CA THR A 505 -17.62 33.10 -15.38
C THR A 505 -16.78 33.22 -14.11
N TYR A 506 -15.64 33.94 -14.15
CA TYR A 506 -14.68 34.01 -13.04
C TYR A 506 -14.63 35.37 -12.33
N ALA A 507 -15.32 36.38 -12.88
CA ALA A 507 -15.53 37.69 -12.28
C ALA A 507 -14.24 38.33 -11.73
N GLU A 508 -14.24 38.74 -10.46
CA GLU A 508 -13.14 39.48 -9.83
C GLU A 508 -11.86 38.65 -9.61
N GLU A 509 -11.90 37.33 -9.85
CA GLU A 509 -10.75 36.43 -9.64
C GLU A 509 -9.96 36.14 -10.92
N ILE A 510 -10.25 36.86 -12.01
CA ILE A 510 -9.55 36.71 -13.30
C ILE A 510 -8.83 37.99 -13.71
N GLU A 511 -7.59 37.82 -14.16
CA GLU A 511 -6.72 38.91 -14.62
C GLU A 511 -6.35 38.71 -16.08
N ALA A 512 -6.42 39.76 -16.89
CA ALA A 512 -5.90 39.75 -18.25
C ALA A 512 -4.40 40.05 -18.23
N THR A 513 -3.61 39.20 -18.88
CA THR A 513 -2.16 39.32 -18.98
C THR A 513 -1.70 39.12 -20.42
N THR A 514 -0.46 39.51 -20.73
CA THR A 514 0.17 39.18 -22.01
C THR A 514 1.08 37.97 -21.83
N SER A 515 0.91 36.95 -22.66
CA SER A 515 1.80 35.78 -22.70
C SER A 515 3.22 36.17 -23.08
N VAL A 516 4.17 35.29 -22.80
CA VAL A 516 5.57 35.42 -23.24
C VAL A 516 5.72 35.47 -24.78
N HIS A 517 4.71 35.02 -25.52
CA HIS A 517 4.67 35.03 -26.99
C HIS A 517 3.80 36.16 -27.56
N GLY A 518 3.35 37.12 -26.74
CA GLY A 518 2.64 38.32 -27.18
C GLY A 518 1.12 38.16 -27.39
N GLY A 519 0.56 36.96 -27.24
CA GLY A 519 -0.89 36.72 -27.22
C GLY A 519 -1.53 37.10 -25.87
N GLU A 520 -2.82 37.45 -25.86
CA GLU A 520 -3.59 37.69 -24.63
C GLU A 520 -3.83 36.37 -23.88
N GLU A 521 -3.66 36.40 -22.56
CA GLU A 521 -4.00 35.33 -21.64
C GLU A 521 -4.96 35.85 -20.57
N LEU A 522 -5.95 35.05 -20.19
CA LEU A 522 -6.76 35.30 -19.01
C LEU A 522 -6.36 34.32 -17.91
N VAL A 523 -5.98 34.82 -16.74
CA VAL A 523 -5.46 34.01 -15.63
C VAL A 523 -6.45 34.03 -14.49
N PHE A 524 -7.17 32.93 -14.30
CA PHE A 524 -8.02 32.72 -13.13
C PHE A 524 -7.19 32.21 -11.97
N ALA A 525 -7.18 32.96 -10.86
CA ALA A 525 -6.45 32.63 -9.64
C ALA A 525 -7.41 32.69 -8.44
N PRO A 526 -7.92 31.54 -7.96
CA PRO A 526 -8.89 31.55 -6.86
C PRO A 526 -8.28 32.13 -5.58
N ALA A 527 -9.00 33.05 -4.93
CA ALA A 527 -8.58 33.69 -3.69
C ALA A 527 -8.59 32.74 -2.49
N ALA A 528 -9.37 31.65 -2.57
CA ALA A 528 -9.49 30.69 -1.46
C ALA A 528 -8.12 30.05 -1.14
N PRO A 529 -7.62 30.13 0.11
CA PRO A 529 -6.25 29.71 0.47
C PRO A 529 -5.88 28.26 0.11
N LYS A 530 -6.87 27.35 0.04
CA LYS A 530 -6.67 25.96 -0.38
C LYS A 530 -6.20 25.79 -1.83
N PHE A 531 -6.33 26.83 -2.64
CA PHE A 531 -5.90 26.89 -4.04
C PHE A 531 -4.69 27.81 -4.25
N ALA A 532 -4.07 28.30 -3.16
CA ALA A 532 -2.90 29.18 -3.26
C ALA A 532 -1.81 28.57 -4.16
N GLY A 533 -1.31 29.38 -5.10
CA GLY A 533 -0.31 28.97 -6.09
C GLY A 533 -0.85 28.14 -7.25
N LYS A 534 -2.18 27.97 -7.39
CA LYS A 534 -2.81 27.26 -8.51
C LYS A 534 -3.67 28.20 -9.33
N VAL A 535 -3.67 27.99 -10.64
CA VAL A 535 -4.36 28.86 -11.61
C VAL A 535 -4.98 28.04 -12.73
N ILE A 536 -5.89 28.67 -13.49
CA ILE A 536 -6.23 28.26 -14.85
C ILE A 536 -5.82 29.42 -15.77
N VAL A 537 -4.98 29.15 -16.75
CA VAL A 537 -4.56 30.10 -17.78
C VAL A 537 -5.32 29.77 -19.07
N PHE A 538 -6.05 30.74 -19.60
CA PHE A 538 -6.75 30.65 -20.88
C PHE A 538 -5.97 31.43 -21.93
N GLY A 539 -5.42 30.75 -22.93
CA GLY A 539 -4.75 31.39 -24.07
C GLY A 539 -5.78 31.84 -25.09
N MET A 540 -5.83 33.14 -25.39
CA MET A 540 -6.81 33.71 -26.31
C MET A 540 -6.26 33.73 -27.74
N VAL A 541 -7.07 33.27 -28.69
CA VAL A 541 -6.80 33.28 -30.13
C VAL A 541 -8.05 33.83 -30.81
N ASP A 542 -7.92 34.91 -31.57
CA ASP A 542 -9.01 35.58 -32.29
C ASP A 542 -10.24 35.88 -31.40
N GLY A 543 -10.00 36.29 -30.15
CA GLY A 543 -11.06 36.65 -29.19
C GLY A 543 -11.75 35.47 -28.49
N ALA A 544 -11.31 34.23 -28.73
CA ALA A 544 -11.83 33.02 -28.10
C ALA A 544 -10.71 32.19 -27.43
N VAL A 545 -11.07 31.31 -26.50
CA VAL A 545 -10.13 30.40 -25.85
C VAL A 545 -9.59 29.41 -26.89
N GLY A 546 -8.31 29.52 -27.24
CA GLY A 546 -7.62 28.59 -28.13
C GLY A 546 -7.03 27.38 -27.39
N LEU A 547 -6.64 27.56 -26.13
CA LEU A 547 -6.18 26.50 -25.22
C LEU A 547 -6.38 26.95 -23.77
N PHE A 548 -6.32 26.01 -22.83
CA PHE A 548 -6.19 26.38 -21.42
C PHE A 548 -5.40 25.35 -20.61
N ILE A 549 -4.71 25.82 -19.58
CA ILE A 549 -3.87 24.99 -18.70
C ILE A 549 -4.25 25.26 -17.25
N ALA A 550 -4.58 24.21 -16.50
CA ALA A 550 -4.88 24.28 -15.09
C ALA A 550 -3.78 23.58 -14.28
N GLY A 551 -3.18 24.27 -13.30
CA GLY A 551 -2.00 23.74 -12.64
C GLY A 551 -1.42 24.64 -11.57
N GLU A 552 -0.25 24.24 -11.08
CA GLU A 552 0.64 25.13 -10.34
C GLU A 552 1.05 26.31 -11.23
N ARG A 553 1.05 27.53 -10.67
CA ARG A 553 1.24 28.78 -11.44
C ARG A 553 2.45 28.72 -12.36
N ASP A 554 3.61 28.35 -11.83
CA ASP A 554 4.89 28.27 -12.56
C ASP A 554 4.85 27.31 -13.76
N TRP A 555 3.93 26.33 -13.76
CA TRP A 555 3.81 25.32 -14.80
C TRP A 555 2.61 25.55 -15.73
N ALA A 556 1.60 26.27 -15.25
CA ALA A 556 0.41 26.63 -16.02
C ALA A 556 0.64 27.85 -16.91
N THR A 557 1.50 28.78 -16.52
CA THR A 557 1.88 29.95 -17.32
C THR A 557 2.90 29.63 -18.42
N LEU A 558 3.43 28.39 -18.45
CA LEU A 558 4.21 27.87 -19.57
C LEU A 558 3.25 27.40 -20.66
N THR A 559 2.80 28.32 -21.52
CA THR A 559 1.79 28.02 -22.55
C THR A 559 2.30 27.18 -23.73
N GLY A 560 3.61 26.94 -23.82
CA GLY A 560 4.21 25.97 -24.75
C GLY A 560 4.25 24.52 -24.21
N PRO A 561 4.41 23.50 -25.07
CA PRO A 561 4.61 22.12 -24.64
C PRO A 561 5.93 21.96 -23.88
N CYS A 562 5.94 21.10 -22.87
CA CYS A 562 7.18 20.78 -22.18
C CYS A 562 8.14 19.99 -23.09
N GLY A 563 9.38 20.48 -23.24
CA GLY A 563 10.42 19.82 -24.04
C GLY A 563 10.51 20.25 -25.51
N GLY A 564 9.86 21.35 -25.89
CA GLY A 564 10.17 22.05 -27.14
C GLY A 564 11.24 23.11 -26.89
N ASP A 565 12.36 23.01 -27.62
CA ASP A 565 13.09 24.20 -28.05
C ASP A 565 12.28 24.93 -29.11
#